data_AF-A0A9D2I1B1-F1
#
_entry.id   AF-A0A9D2I1B1-F1
#
_cell.length_a   1.000
_cell.length_b   1.000
_cell.length_c   1.000
_cell.angle_alpha   90.00
_cell.angle_beta   90.00
_cell.angle_gamma   90.00
#
_symmetry.space_group_name_H-M   'P 1'
#
loop_
_entity.id
_entity.type
_entity.pdbx_description
1 polymer ?
#
loop_
_entity_poly.entity_id
_entity_poly.type
_entity_poly.pdbx_seq_one_letter_code
_entity_poly.pdbx_strand_id
1 'polypeptide(L)'
;GLSVELEAWLPKLQQRPDLLVTTVEGNQIAIEYQCSPISYGDLLKRTSGYEENGYQVIWICGPNYQLKKRLKNSHYLFLRHHKRRFHFLYFDSQSRHLYVYDHVHYNQHNHLVAVCYRYSLNSLSWQIFKELYQTGSRRTCSDQQDKKRYFLSDYKRMALLRQQGEENKAFLEQLYCNRHSLADLPNCLFYLPTKTLCLQESAYIWKYRVLCEFEKKGSITLSDWTIILETLTVFQMPFISKEVLEQPFQTFMADLVALGYCAGVAENVWQQKKRFF
;
A
#
# COMPACT_ATOMS: atom_id res chain seq x y z
N GLY A 1 -9.07 30.92 17.06
CA GLY A 1 -9.60 29.67 17.64
C GLY A 1 -10.25 28.85 16.54
N LEU A 2 -10.43 27.55 16.72
CA LEU A 2 -11.20 26.71 15.79
C LEU A 2 -12.66 26.71 16.22
N SER A 3 -13.59 26.88 15.28
CA SER A 3 -15.01 26.56 15.54
C SER A 3 -15.24 25.10 15.22
N VAL A 4 -15.98 24.38 16.07
CA VAL A 4 -16.24 22.95 15.91
C VAL A 4 -17.72 22.68 16.14
N GLU A 5 -18.34 22.03 15.18
CA GLU A 5 -19.74 21.58 15.24
C GLU A 5 -19.78 20.06 15.19
N LEU A 6 -20.50 19.44 16.13
CA LEU A 6 -20.72 18.00 16.16
C LEU A 6 -21.91 17.65 15.26
N GLU A 7 -21.76 16.62 14.42
CA GLU A 7 -22.87 16.09 13.61
C GLU A 7 -23.58 17.15 12.73
N ALA A 8 -22.82 18.11 12.20
CA ALA A 8 -23.38 19.21 11.41
C ALA A 8 -24.06 18.69 10.14
N TRP A 9 -25.35 18.98 9.95
CA TRP A 9 -26.04 18.63 8.72
C TRP A 9 -25.63 19.57 7.59
N LEU A 10 -25.17 19.02 6.46
CA LEU A 10 -24.75 19.77 5.27
C LEU A 10 -25.75 19.52 4.12
N PRO A 11 -26.81 20.35 3.96
CA PRO A 11 -27.92 20.06 3.07
C PRO A 11 -27.53 19.91 1.60
N LYS A 12 -26.55 20.69 1.13
CA LYS A 12 -26.10 20.70 -0.27
C LYS A 12 -25.55 19.34 -0.72
N LEU A 13 -24.80 18.68 0.16
CA LEU A 13 -24.21 17.37 -0.10
C LEU A 13 -25.03 16.22 0.53
N GLN A 14 -26.05 16.53 1.34
CA GLN A 14 -26.86 15.56 2.09
C GLN A 14 -26.00 14.63 2.96
N GLN A 15 -24.91 15.15 3.54
CA GLN A 15 -24.06 14.41 4.45
C GLN A 15 -24.00 15.08 5.82
N ARG A 16 -23.48 14.31 6.77
CA ARG A 16 -23.26 14.71 8.15
C ARG A 16 -21.89 14.16 8.58
N PRO A 17 -20.84 14.99 8.63
CA PRO A 17 -19.59 14.59 9.23
C PRO A 17 -19.76 14.47 10.75
N ASP A 18 -18.96 13.64 11.39
CA ASP A 18 -18.95 13.54 12.85
C ASP A 18 -18.52 14.87 13.46
N LEU A 19 -17.52 15.54 12.88
CA LEU A 19 -17.15 16.91 13.24
C LEU A 19 -16.98 17.78 12.00
N LEU A 20 -17.54 18.98 12.03
CA LEU A 20 -17.21 20.05 11.10
C LEU A 20 -16.33 21.07 11.81
N VAL A 21 -15.10 21.23 11.33
CA VAL A 21 -14.14 22.19 11.86
C VAL A 21 -14.01 23.36 10.90
N THR A 22 -14.19 24.58 11.41
CA THR A 22 -13.93 25.82 10.67
C THR A 22 -12.68 26.48 11.23
N THR A 23 -11.67 26.64 10.38
CA THR A 23 -10.40 27.31 10.70
C THR A 23 -10.58 28.82 10.80
N VAL A 24 -9.61 29.54 11.36
CA VAL A 24 -9.65 31.01 11.46
C VAL A 24 -9.63 31.64 10.08
N GLU A 25 -8.98 30.98 9.13
CA GLU A 25 -8.88 31.38 7.73
C GLU A 25 -10.14 31.03 6.90
N GLY A 26 -11.18 30.44 7.54
CA GLY A 26 -12.44 30.08 6.91
C GLY A 26 -12.46 28.72 6.20
N ASN A 27 -11.33 27.98 6.17
CA ASN A 27 -11.32 26.62 5.62
C ASN A 27 -12.20 25.69 6.46
N GLN A 28 -13.00 24.88 5.78
CA GLN A 28 -13.87 23.89 6.40
C GLN A 28 -13.29 22.48 6.25
N ILE A 29 -13.32 21.72 7.34
CA ILE A 29 -12.74 20.39 7.42
C ILE A 29 -13.80 19.44 8.00
N ALA A 30 -14.22 18.48 7.19
CA ALA A 30 -15.09 17.38 7.61
C ALA A 30 -14.22 16.27 8.23
N ILE A 31 -14.47 15.94 9.49
CA ILE A 31 -13.83 14.81 10.17
C ILE A 31 -14.86 13.69 10.33
N GLU A 32 -14.46 12.49 9.91
CA GLU A 32 -15.22 11.26 9.96
C GLU A 32 -14.56 10.28 10.93
N TYR A 33 -15.32 9.67 11.82
CA TYR A 33 -14.88 8.70 12.79
C TYR A 33 -15.47 7.31 12.52
N GLN A 34 -14.70 6.47 11.85
CA GLN A 34 -15.19 5.18 11.35
C GLN A 34 -14.92 4.04 12.33
N CYS A 35 -15.93 3.62 13.09
CA CYS A 35 -15.84 2.48 14.00
C CYS A 35 -16.25 1.13 13.38
N SER A 36 -17.24 1.10 12.50
CA SER A 36 -17.69 -0.12 11.81
C SER A 36 -17.03 -0.26 10.43
N PRO A 37 -17.07 -1.43 9.78
CA PRO A 37 -16.66 -1.53 8.38
C PRO A 37 -17.47 -0.59 7.48
N ILE A 38 -16.80 0.13 6.59
CA ILE A 38 -17.40 0.92 5.51
C ILE A 38 -17.00 0.31 4.17
N SER A 39 -17.91 0.33 3.19
CA SER A 39 -17.58 -0.10 1.83
C SER A 39 -16.68 0.92 1.13
N TYR A 40 -15.89 0.48 0.15
CA TYR A 40 -15.10 1.40 -0.66
C TYR A 40 -15.97 2.44 -1.39
N GLY A 41 -17.12 2.02 -1.92
CA GLY A 41 -18.05 2.91 -2.61
C GLY A 41 -18.62 3.99 -1.70
N ASP A 42 -19.03 3.63 -0.48
CA ASP A 42 -19.57 4.61 0.48
C ASP A 42 -18.50 5.59 0.97
N LEU A 43 -17.28 5.11 1.23
CA LEU A 43 -16.16 5.95 1.61
C LEU A 43 -15.83 6.96 0.51
N LEU A 44 -15.74 6.51 -0.74
CA LEU A 44 -15.51 7.40 -1.88
C LEU A 44 -16.64 8.41 -2.04
N LYS A 45 -17.90 7.95 -2.06
CA LYS A 45 -19.07 8.83 -2.17
C LYS A 45 -19.03 9.93 -1.11
N ARG A 46 -18.72 9.57 0.14
CA ARG A 46 -18.64 10.54 1.23
C ARG A 46 -17.47 11.50 1.05
N THR A 47 -16.30 10.97 0.71
CA THR A 47 -15.08 11.78 0.55
C THR A 47 -15.22 12.78 -0.59
N SER A 48 -15.63 12.31 -1.78
CA SER A 48 -15.82 13.16 -2.96
C SER A 48 -16.92 14.21 -2.72
N GLY A 49 -18.02 13.85 -2.05
CA GLY A 49 -19.08 14.80 -1.74
C GLY A 49 -18.61 15.98 -0.89
N TYR A 50 -17.67 15.77 0.03
CA TYR A 50 -17.01 16.86 0.75
C TYR A 50 -16.00 17.61 -0.13
N GLU A 51 -15.09 16.91 -0.80
CA GLU A 51 -14.00 17.52 -1.58
C GLU A 51 -14.52 18.40 -2.73
N GLU A 52 -15.52 17.91 -3.48
CA GLU A 52 -16.18 18.64 -4.57
C GLU A 52 -16.90 19.91 -4.09
N ASN A 53 -17.25 19.98 -2.81
CA ASN A 53 -17.88 21.15 -2.19
C ASN A 53 -16.88 22.02 -1.40
N GLY A 54 -15.58 21.82 -1.58
CA GLY A 54 -14.52 22.67 -1.02
C GLY A 54 -14.12 22.35 0.42
N TYR A 55 -14.55 21.21 0.96
CA TYR A 55 -14.15 20.74 2.29
C TYR A 55 -12.88 19.89 2.21
N GLN A 56 -12.01 20.02 3.21
CA GLN A 56 -10.98 19.00 3.45
C GLN A 56 -11.59 17.83 4.22
N VAL A 57 -11.11 16.61 4.00
CA VAL A 57 -11.66 15.40 4.65
C VAL A 57 -10.60 14.69 5.48
N ILE A 58 -10.95 14.40 6.74
CA ILE A 58 -10.11 13.63 7.65
C ILE A 58 -10.87 12.40 8.14
N TRP A 59 -10.37 11.21 7.82
CA TRP A 59 -10.90 9.94 8.30
C TRP A 59 -10.08 9.40 9.46
N ILE A 60 -10.70 9.18 10.61
CA ILE A 60 -10.07 8.60 11.79
C ILE A 60 -10.73 7.24 12.05
N CYS A 61 -9.96 6.16 12.03
CA CYS A 61 -10.50 4.84 12.34
C CYS A 61 -10.77 4.66 13.84
N GLY A 62 -11.74 3.84 14.20
CA GLY A 62 -12.00 3.41 15.58
C GLY A 62 -11.25 2.11 15.97
N PRO A 63 -11.44 1.61 17.21
CA PRO A 63 -10.72 0.45 17.74
C PRO A 63 -10.83 -0.85 16.93
N ASN A 64 -11.89 -1.03 16.12
CA ASN A 64 -12.05 -2.20 15.25
C ASN A 64 -10.99 -2.31 14.15
N TYR A 65 -10.27 -1.22 13.87
CA TYR A 65 -9.16 -1.12 12.93
C TYR A 65 -7.79 -1.29 13.60
N GLN A 66 -7.74 -1.63 14.89
CA GLN A 66 -6.49 -1.94 15.56
C GLN A 66 -5.75 -3.06 14.81
N LEU A 67 -4.50 -2.78 14.43
CA LEU A 67 -3.69 -3.71 13.66
C LEU A 67 -3.33 -4.93 14.52
N LYS A 68 -3.61 -6.12 13.99
CA LYS A 68 -3.19 -7.40 14.57
C LYS A 68 -2.08 -8.01 13.70
N LYS A 69 -2.09 -9.32 13.47
CA LYS A 69 -1.06 -10.03 12.68
C LYS A 69 -1.14 -9.79 11.17
N ARG A 70 -2.27 -9.28 10.66
CA ARG A 70 -2.51 -9.09 9.22
C ARG A 70 -3.39 -7.86 8.95
N LEU A 71 -3.18 -7.24 7.79
CA LEU A 71 -4.12 -6.27 7.24
C LEU A 71 -5.37 -7.01 6.75
N LYS A 72 -6.53 -6.50 7.14
CA LYS A 72 -7.84 -6.80 6.54
C LYS A 72 -8.13 -5.81 5.41
N ASN A 73 -9.02 -6.15 4.48
CA ASN A 73 -9.46 -5.27 3.39
C ASN A 73 -9.85 -3.87 3.87
N SER A 74 -10.52 -3.79 5.03
CA SER A 74 -10.91 -2.52 5.64
C SER A 74 -9.74 -1.58 5.97
N HIS A 75 -8.55 -2.11 6.29
CA HIS A 75 -7.38 -1.27 6.59
C HIS A 75 -6.83 -0.58 5.34
N TYR A 76 -6.86 -1.25 4.19
CA TYR A 76 -6.35 -0.69 2.94
C TYR A 76 -7.11 0.58 2.53
N LEU A 77 -8.40 0.67 2.90
CA LEU A 77 -9.22 1.86 2.68
C LEU A 77 -8.67 3.12 3.37
N PHE A 78 -7.89 2.97 4.44
CA PHE A 78 -7.39 4.07 5.26
C PHE A 78 -5.87 4.19 5.25
N LEU A 79 -5.18 3.33 4.48
CA LEU A 79 -3.74 3.46 4.30
C LEU A 79 -3.40 4.75 3.58
N ARG A 80 -2.41 5.44 4.13
CA ARG A 80 -1.78 6.62 3.56
C ARG A 80 -0.34 6.30 3.26
N HIS A 81 0.27 7.12 2.41
CA HIS A 81 1.66 6.96 2.04
C HIS A 81 2.39 8.30 2.06
N HIS A 82 3.55 8.33 2.72
CA HIS A 82 4.42 9.49 2.73
C HIS A 82 5.89 9.05 2.77
N LYS A 83 6.70 9.55 1.83
CA LYS A 83 8.16 9.25 1.72
C LYS A 83 8.49 7.76 1.84
N ARG A 84 7.82 6.90 1.05
CA ARG A 84 8.01 5.43 1.01
C ARG A 84 7.52 4.66 2.24
N ARG A 85 6.75 5.31 3.11
CA ARG A 85 6.18 4.68 4.31
C ARG A 85 4.67 4.68 4.23
N PHE A 86 4.08 3.52 4.51
CA PHE A 86 2.64 3.41 4.72
C PHE A 86 2.30 3.65 6.17
N HIS A 87 1.26 4.43 6.41
CA HIS A 87 0.74 4.69 7.75
C HIS A 87 -0.78 4.79 7.76
N PHE A 88 -1.37 4.56 8.93
CA PHE A 88 -2.76 4.89 9.18
C PHE A 88 -2.97 5.17 10.68
N LEU A 89 -4.09 5.82 10.99
CA LEU A 89 -4.40 6.29 12.33
C LEU A 89 -5.69 5.65 12.82
N TYR A 90 -5.71 5.30 14.09
CA TYR A 90 -6.96 5.02 14.78
C TYR A 90 -7.01 5.73 16.12
N PHE A 91 -8.20 6.15 16.52
CA PHE A 91 -8.49 6.76 17.80
C PHE A 91 -9.30 5.79 18.65
N ASP A 92 -8.92 5.68 19.91
CA ASP A 92 -9.69 4.98 20.92
C ASP A 92 -10.32 5.98 21.88
N SER A 93 -11.63 6.14 21.77
CA SER A 93 -12.40 7.06 22.59
C SER A 93 -12.43 6.69 24.07
N GLN A 94 -12.30 5.40 24.41
CA GLN A 94 -12.30 4.95 25.81
C GLN A 94 -11.00 5.33 26.49
N SER A 95 -9.86 5.02 25.85
CA SER A 95 -8.56 5.37 26.42
C SER A 95 -8.15 6.82 26.15
N ARG A 96 -8.85 7.57 25.27
CA ARG A 96 -8.50 8.93 24.82
C ARG A 96 -7.08 9.02 24.22
N HIS A 97 -6.72 7.99 23.46
CA HIS A 97 -5.43 7.93 22.77
C HIS A 97 -5.62 7.81 21.26
N LEU A 98 -4.79 8.55 20.54
CA LEU A 98 -4.56 8.39 19.11
C LEU A 98 -3.37 7.45 18.92
N TYR A 99 -3.56 6.45 18.08
CA TYR A 99 -2.53 5.51 17.68
C TYR A 99 -2.19 5.71 16.22
N VAL A 100 -0.89 5.77 15.93
CA VAL A 100 -0.37 5.87 14.56
C VAL A 100 0.43 4.61 14.29
N TYR A 101 -0.08 3.76 13.40
CA TYR A 101 0.72 2.68 12.82
C TYR A 101 1.49 3.25 11.64
N ASP A 102 2.80 3.25 11.74
CA ASP A 102 3.72 3.82 10.76
C ASP A 102 4.71 2.73 10.29
N HIS A 103 5.40 2.98 9.17
CA HIS A 103 6.30 2.02 8.53
C HIS A 103 5.63 0.66 8.33
N VAL A 104 4.36 0.65 7.91
CA VAL A 104 3.65 -0.60 7.62
C VAL A 104 4.29 -1.26 6.40
N HIS A 105 4.83 -2.46 6.54
CA HIS A 105 5.45 -3.22 5.44
C HIS A 105 5.51 -4.73 5.75
N TYR A 106 5.77 -5.55 4.74
CA TYR A 106 6.15 -6.95 4.93
C TYR A 106 7.68 -7.06 5.02
N ASN A 107 8.18 -7.71 6.07
CA ASN A 107 9.62 -7.92 6.24
C ASN A 107 10.13 -9.13 5.44
N GLN A 108 11.44 -9.39 5.53
CA GLN A 108 12.11 -10.54 4.88
C GLN A 108 11.59 -11.92 5.31
N HIS A 109 10.71 -12.01 6.31
CA HIS A 109 10.08 -13.26 6.75
C HIS A 109 8.59 -13.32 6.37
N ASN A 110 8.11 -12.44 5.48
CA ASN A 110 6.69 -12.29 5.12
C ASN A 110 5.78 -11.90 6.29
N HIS A 111 6.34 -11.39 7.39
CA HIS A 111 5.55 -10.89 8.51
C HIS A 111 5.21 -9.43 8.27
N LEU A 112 3.96 -9.07 8.55
CA LEU A 112 3.56 -7.68 8.60
C LEU A 112 4.20 -7.03 9.82
N VAL A 113 4.94 -5.94 9.58
CA VAL A 113 5.59 -5.12 10.60
C VAL A 113 5.04 -3.71 10.50
N ALA A 114 4.82 -3.09 11.65
CA ALA A 114 4.46 -1.68 11.78
C ALA A 114 4.98 -1.17 13.12
N VAL A 115 5.40 0.09 13.16
CA VAL A 115 5.73 0.79 14.41
C VAL A 115 4.48 1.48 14.91
N CYS A 116 4.09 1.21 16.16
CA CYS A 116 2.91 1.82 16.76
C CYS A 116 3.31 2.93 17.72
N TYR A 117 2.89 4.15 17.41
CA TYR A 117 3.07 5.32 18.27
C TYR A 117 1.76 5.69 18.94
N ARG A 118 1.83 6.02 20.23
CA ARG A 118 0.66 6.40 21.04
C ARG A 118 0.78 7.86 21.47
N TYR A 119 -0.29 8.63 21.24
CA TYR A 119 -0.41 10.04 21.60
C TYR A 119 -1.66 10.24 22.46
N SER A 120 -1.52 10.90 23.60
CA SER A 120 -2.67 11.28 24.43
C SER A 120 -3.41 12.43 23.78
N LEU A 121 -4.74 12.37 23.72
CA LEU A 121 -5.55 13.45 23.15
C LEU A 121 -5.36 14.78 23.90
N ASN A 122 -5.08 14.72 25.22
CA ASN A 122 -4.94 15.91 26.06
C ASN A 122 -3.68 16.73 25.74
N SER A 123 -2.65 16.10 25.17
CA SER A 123 -1.39 16.76 24.80
C SER A 123 -1.20 16.92 23.29
N LEU A 124 -2.18 16.47 22.49
CA LEU A 124 -2.10 16.52 21.04
C LEU A 124 -2.65 17.85 20.51
N SER A 125 -1.77 18.70 19.99
CA SER A 125 -2.21 19.92 19.31
C SER A 125 -2.78 19.60 17.92
N TRP A 126 -3.66 20.48 17.43
CA TRP A 126 -4.24 20.36 16.08
C TRP A 126 -3.19 20.28 14.97
N GLN A 127 -2.13 21.07 15.07
CA GLN A 127 -1.04 21.09 14.09
C GLN A 127 -0.31 19.74 14.04
N ILE A 128 0.00 19.18 15.21
CA ILE A 128 0.64 17.86 15.30
C ILE A 128 -0.30 16.78 14.77
N PHE A 129 -1.59 16.84 15.09
CA PHE A 129 -2.58 15.90 14.56
C PHE A 129 -2.62 15.91 13.02
N LYS A 130 -2.75 17.09 12.40
CA LYS A 130 -2.77 17.23 10.93
C LYS A 130 -1.50 16.66 10.31
N GLU A 131 -0.36 16.92 10.92
CA GLU A 131 0.90 16.37 10.47
C GLU A 131 0.96 14.85 10.57
N LEU A 132 0.56 14.26 11.71
CA LEU A 132 0.53 12.81 11.89
C LEU A 132 -0.39 12.17 10.86
N TYR A 133 -1.53 12.79 10.59
CA TYR A 133 -2.49 12.35 9.58
C TYR A 133 -1.87 12.32 8.18
N GLN A 134 -1.17 13.38 7.79
CA GLN A 134 -0.57 13.52 6.46
C GLN A 134 0.71 12.70 6.27
N THR A 135 1.58 12.67 7.28
CA THR A 135 2.98 12.26 7.11
C THR A 135 3.42 11.06 7.95
N GLY A 136 2.52 10.54 8.80
CA GLY A 136 2.85 9.55 9.82
C GLY A 136 3.62 10.17 10.99
N SER A 137 4.28 9.33 11.79
CA SER A 137 5.15 9.84 12.85
C SER A 137 6.48 10.34 12.28
N ARG A 138 6.96 11.46 12.84
CA ARG A 138 8.31 12.00 12.61
C ARG A 138 9.42 11.22 13.31
N ARG A 139 9.08 10.29 14.20
CA ARG A 139 10.08 9.53 14.93
C ARG A 139 10.81 8.61 13.96
N THR A 140 12.11 8.85 13.80
CA THR A 140 13.00 8.03 13.00
C THR A 140 12.99 6.62 13.57
N CYS A 141 12.38 5.69 12.86
CA CYS A 141 12.78 4.30 12.99
C CYS A 141 14.09 4.17 12.24
N SER A 142 15.08 3.48 12.81
CA SER A 142 16.23 3.06 12.01
C SER A 142 15.69 2.18 10.88
N ASP A 143 15.72 2.67 9.65
CA ASP A 143 15.52 1.85 8.46
C ASP A 143 16.69 0.86 8.39
N GLN A 144 16.63 -0.19 9.21
CA GLN A 144 17.42 -1.39 9.00
C GLN A 144 16.77 -2.13 7.84
N GLN A 145 16.91 -1.58 6.63
CA GLN A 145 16.76 -2.39 5.43
C GLN A 145 17.92 -3.39 5.47
N ASP A 146 17.61 -4.60 5.92
CA ASP A 146 18.53 -5.73 5.83
C ASP A 146 19.00 -5.84 4.38
N LYS A 147 20.27 -5.54 4.15
CA LYS A 147 20.88 -5.57 2.80
C LYS A 147 20.97 -6.99 2.23
N LYS A 148 20.74 -8.02 3.07
CA LYS A 148 20.71 -9.42 2.63
C LYS A 148 19.34 -9.74 2.07
N ARG A 149 19.30 -10.00 0.76
CA ARG A 149 18.11 -10.53 0.10
C ARG A 149 18.04 -12.03 0.30
N TYR A 150 16.93 -12.50 0.85
CA TYR A 150 16.62 -13.91 1.01
C TYR A 150 15.62 -14.31 -0.07
N PHE A 151 15.86 -15.45 -0.73
CA PHE A 151 14.88 -16.10 -1.59
C PHE A 151 14.34 -17.36 -0.92
N LEU A 152 13.13 -17.76 -1.28
CA LEU A 152 12.57 -19.02 -0.81
C LEU A 152 13.43 -20.21 -1.26
N SER A 153 13.72 -21.13 -0.34
CA SER A 153 14.29 -22.45 -0.66
C SER A 153 13.34 -23.24 -1.57
N ASP A 154 13.86 -24.16 -2.39
CA ASP A 154 13.08 -24.91 -3.38
C ASP A 154 11.86 -25.62 -2.79
N TYR A 155 12.01 -26.27 -1.64
CA TYR A 155 10.89 -26.88 -0.91
C TYR A 155 9.75 -25.87 -0.62
N LYS A 156 10.10 -24.65 -0.20
CA LYS A 156 9.12 -23.59 0.10
C LYS A 156 8.48 -23.02 -1.17
N ARG A 157 9.22 -22.97 -2.29
CA ARG A 157 8.65 -22.61 -3.60
C ARG A 157 7.62 -23.63 -4.03
N MET A 158 7.96 -24.91 -3.96
CA MET A 158 7.05 -26.01 -4.29
C MET A 158 5.81 -25.99 -3.39
N ALA A 159 5.98 -25.73 -2.10
CA ALA A 159 4.85 -25.59 -1.18
C ALA A 159 3.94 -24.42 -1.55
N LEU A 160 4.51 -23.27 -1.94
CA LEU A 160 3.76 -22.07 -2.35
C LEU A 160 2.95 -22.33 -3.63
N LEU A 161 3.58 -22.93 -4.65
CA LEU A 161 2.96 -23.23 -5.94
C LEU A 161 1.86 -24.30 -5.85
N ARG A 162 1.93 -25.18 -4.84
CA ARG A 162 0.93 -26.22 -4.59
C ARG A 162 -0.24 -25.75 -3.72
N GLN A 163 -0.22 -24.51 -3.23
CA GLN A 163 -1.37 -23.99 -2.48
C GLN A 163 -2.58 -23.91 -3.42
N GLN A 164 -3.71 -24.46 -2.97
CA GLN A 164 -4.95 -24.37 -3.71
C GLN A 164 -5.42 -22.92 -3.76
N GLY A 165 -5.51 -22.38 -4.97
CA GLY A 165 -5.97 -21.02 -5.22
C GLY A 165 -6.08 -20.77 -6.72
N GLU A 166 -7.04 -19.95 -7.12
CA GLU A 166 -7.26 -19.59 -8.52
C GLU A 166 -6.04 -18.86 -9.11
N GLU A 167 -5.37 -18.01 -8.30
CA GLU A 167 -4.14 -17.32 -8.70
C GLU A 167 -3.01 -18.30 -9.07
N ASN A 168 -2.86 -19.39 -8.31
CA ASN A 168 -1.80 -20.37 -8.54
C ASN A 168 -2.10 -21.23 -9.75
N LYS A 169 -3.37 -21.59 -9.95
CA LYS A 169 -3.80 -22.31 -11.14
C LYS A 169 -3.53 -21.47 -12.40
N ALA A 170 -3.95 -20.21 -12.40
CA ALA A 170 -3.70 -19.29 -13.51
C ALA A 170 -2.19 -19.09 -13.76
N PHE A 171 -1.39 -18.97 -12.70
CA PHE A 171 0.06 -18.86 -12.80
C PHE A 171 0.69 -20.11 -13.43
N LEU A 172 0.32 -21.32 -12.97
CA LEU A 172 0.83 -22.58 -13.54
C LEU A 172 0.42 -22.78 -15.00
N GLU A 173 -0.80 -22.37 -15.38
CA GLU A 173 -1.25 -22.35 -16.77
C GLU A 173 -0.39 -21.39 -17.62
N GLN A 174 -0.05 -20.20 -17.11
CA GLN A 174 0.86 -19.28 -17.80
C GLN A 174 2.26 -19.85 -17.99
N LEU A 175 2.80 -20.57 -16.99
CA LEU A 175 4.08 -21.26 -17.13
C LEU A 175 4.03 -22.31 -18.25
N TYR A 176 2.97 -23.11 -18.27
CA TYR A 176 2.77 -24.16 -19.28
C TYR A 176 2.68 -23.56 -20.69
N CYS A 177 1.88 -22.51 -20.89
CA CYS A 177 1.74 -21.83 -22.19
C CYS A 177 3.06 -21.23 -22.68
N ASN A 178 3.89 -20.72 -21.76
CA ASN A 178 5.21 -20.17 -22.09
C ASN A 178 6.31 -21.25 -22.16
N ARG A 179 5.98 -22.53 -21.91
CA ARG A 179 6.92 -23.66 -21.88
C ARG A 179 8.07 -23.49 -20.87
N HIS A 180 7.81 -22.79 -19.76
CA HIS A 180 8.77 -22.63 -18.66
C HIS A 180 8.54 -23.72 -17.61
N SER A 181 9.58 -24.49 -17.27
CA SER A 181 9.47 -25.44 -16.17
C SER A 181 9.62 -24.73 -14.82
N LEU A 182 9.13 -25.35 -13.75
CA LEU A 182 9.32 -24.84 -12.39
C LEU A 182 10.80 -24.78 -11.98
N ALA A 183 11.64 -25.63 -12.58
CA ALA A 183 13.07 -25.70 -12.30
C ALA A 183 13.82 -24.52 -12.95
N ASP A 184 13.31 -24.01 -14.07
CA ASP A 184 13.94 -22.94 -14.85
C ASP A 184 13.61 -21.54 -14.30
N LEU A 185 12.72 -21.44 -13.31
CA LEU A 185 12.31 -20.16 -12.76
C LEU A 185 13.45 -19.48 -11.98
N PRO A 186 13.81 -18.22 -12.32
CA PRO A 186 14.94 -17.56 -11.67
C PRO A 186 14.63 -17.20 -10.21
N ASN A 187 15.67 -17.28 -9.37
CA ASN A 187 15.58 -17.00 -7.93
C ASN A 187 15.02 -15.61 -7.61
N CYS A 188 15.20 -14.63 -8.51
CA CYS A 188 14.72 -13.26 -8.32
C CYS A 188 13.19 -13.15 -8.22
N LEU A 189 12.43 -14.10 -8.79
CA LEU A 189 10.98 -14.18 -8.62
C LEU A 189 10.58 -14.44 -7.17
N PHE A 190 11.40 -15.20 -6.45
CA PHE A 190 11.09 -15.71 -5.12
C PHE A 190 11.81 -14.95 -3.99
N TYR A 191 12.33 -13.76 -4.26
CA TYR A 191 12.83 -12.88 -3.21
C TYR A 191 11.72 -12.47 -2.25
N LEU A 192 12.07 -12.48 -0.97
CA LEU A 192 11.21 -12.03 0.11
C LEU A 192 11.20 -10.49 0.20
N PRO A 193 10.06 -9.88 0.56
CA PRO A 193 8.77 -10.52 0.82
C PRO A 193 8.07 -11.02 -0.46
N THR A 194 7.34 -12.13 -0.35
CA THR A 194 6.45 -12.64 -1.42
C THR A 194 5.09 -11.93 -1.45
N LYS A 195 4.87 -10.94 -0.57
CA LYS A 195 3.65 -10.13 -0.52
C LYS A 195 4.00 -8.68 -0.80
N THR A 196 3.17 -8.03 -1.62
CA THR A 196 3.27 -6.60 -1.91
C THR A 196 2.08 -5.91 -1.26
N LEU A 197 2.26 -4.81 -0.52
CA LEU A 197 1.14 -4.17 0.18
C LEU A 197 0.04 -3.72 -0.76
N CYS A 198 0.39 -3.20 -1.94
CA CYS A 198 -0.57 -2.62 -2.85
C CYS A 198 -1.30 -3.65 -3.73
N LEU A 199 -0.81 -4.89 -3.80
CA LEU A 199 -1.28 -5.91 -4.75
C LEU A 199 -1.86 -7.09 -3.99
N GLN A 200 -2.99 -7.61 -4.44
CA GLN A 200 -3.61 -8.80 -3.84
C GLN A 200 -2.85 -10.07 -4.22
N GLU A 201 -2.30 -10.10 -5.42
CA GLU A 201 -1.51 -11.22 -5.95
C GLU A 201 -0.15 -11.36 -5.29
N SER A 202 0.33 -12.60 -5.18
CA SER A 202 1.67 -12.90 -4.69
C SER A 202 2.76 -12.32 -5.59
N ALA A 203 3.88 -11.92 -5.00
CA ALA A 203 4.89 -11.12 -5.69
C ALA A 203 5.55 -11.83 -6.88
N TYR A 204 5.73 -13.15 -6.80
CA TYR A 204 6.32 -13.92 -7.89
C TYR A 204 5.45 -13.93 -9.15
N ILE A 205 4.12 -13.77 -9.03
CA ILE A 205 3.19 -13.77 -10.16
C ILE A 205 3.39 -12.51 -11.00
N TRP A 206 3.28 -11.33 -10.40
CA TRP A 206 3.48 -10.09 -11.15
C TRP A 206 4.93 -9.91 -11.60
N LYS A 207 5.91 -10.36 -10.80
CA LYS A 207 7.33 -10.36 -11.21
C LYS A 207 7.55 -11.23 -12.44
N TYR A 208 6.89 -12.38 -12.52
CA TYR A 208 6.97 -13.26 -13.70
C TYR A 208 6.39 -12.59 -14.94
N ARG A 209 5.23 -11.92 -14.82
CA ARG A 209 4.66 -11.14 -15.95
C ARG A 209 5.63 -10.08 -16.45
N VAL A 210 6.28 -9.37 -15.53
CA VAL A 210 7.34 -8.40 -15.83
C VAL A 210 8.50 -9.05 -16.58
N LEU A 211 9.01 -10.19 -16.09
CA LEU A 211 10.11 -10.90 -16.76
C LEU A 211 9.74 -11.37 -18.17
N CYS A 212 8.55 -11.94 -18.36
CA CYS A 212 8.09 -12.36 -19.69
C CYS A 212 7.98 -11.20 -20.67
N GLU A 213 7.45 -10.06 -20.23
CA GLU A 213 7.35 -8.88 -21.09
C GLU A 213 8.72 -8.32 -21.44
N PHE A 214 9.60 -8.26 -20.45
CA PHE A 214 10.97 -7.80 -20.62
C PHE A 214 11.75 -8.69 -21.61
N GLU A 215 11.57 -10.01 -21.54
CA GLU A 215 12.23 -10.93 -22.48
C GLU A 215 11.72 -10.83 -23.91
N LYS A 216 10.42 -10.58 -24.09
CA LYS A 216 9.82 -10.40 -25.43
C LYS A 216 10.34 -9.14 -26.11
N LYS A 217 10.46 -8.04 -25.36
CA LYS A 217 10.84 -6.73 -25.90
C LYS A 217 12.35 -6.47 -25.89
N GLY A 218 13.11 -7.19 -25.06
CA GLY A 218 14.52 -6.91 -24.76
C GLY A 218 14.75 -5.62 -23.95
N SER A 219 13.71 -4.82 -23.74
CA SER A 219 13.68 -3.60 -22.93
C SER A 219 12.35 -3.55 -22.17
N ILE A 220 12.33 -2.85 -21.05
CA ILE A 220 11.08 -2.61 -20.30
C ILE A 220 11.08 -1.20 -19.74
N THR A 221 9.89 -0.60 -19.69
CA THR A 221 9.66 0.77 -19.26
C THR A 221 8.62 0.82 -18.13
N LEU A 222 8.50 1.99 -17.50
CA LEU A 222 7.41 2.24 -16.57
C LEU A 222 6.02 2.19 -17.24
N SER A 223 5.91 2.57 -18.52
CA SER A 223 4.66 2.43 -19.27
C SER A 223 4.24 0.97 -19.45
N ASP A 224 5.19 0.07 -19.64
CA ASP A 224 4.91 -1.38 -19.68
C ASP A 224 4.42 -1.88 -18.32
N TRP A 225 4.98 -1.36 -17.22
CA TRP A 225 4.47 -1.65 -15.88
C TRP A 225 3.03 -1.19 -15.70
N THR A 226 2.66 0.00 -16.18
CA THR A 226 1.27 0.48 -16.10
C THR A 226 0.31 -0.47 -16.80
N ILE A 227 0.66 -0.98 -17.98
CA ILE A 227 -0.14 -1.97 -18.72
C ILE A 227 -0.24 -3.27 -17.93
N ILE A 228 0.86 -3.77 -17.36
CA ILE A 228 0.84 -4.97 -16.52
C ILE A 228 -0.04 -4.74 -15.29
N LEU A 229 0.06 -3.59 -14.64
CA LEU A 229 -0.68 -3.24 -13.43
C LEU A 229 -2.20 -3.23 -13.68
N GLU A 230 -2.66 -2.83 -14.86
CA GLU A 230 -4.08 -2.91 -15.26
C GLU A 230 -4.60 -4.35 -15.31
N THR A 231 -3.73 -5.35 -15.47
CA THR A 231 -4.07 -6.78 -15.44
C THR A 231 -3.98 -7.41 -14.05
N LEU A 232 -3.57 -6.65 -13.04
CA LEU A 232 -3.37 -7.12 -11.67
C LEU A 232 -4.51 -6.68 -10.76
N THR A 233 -4.79 -7.50 -9.75
CA THR A 233 -5.75 -7.11 -8.72
C THR A 233 -5.08 -6.25 -7.65
N VAL A 234 -5.43 -4.96 -7.61
CA VAL A 234 -4.93 -3.98 -6.63
C VAL A 234 -5.88 -3.88 -5.43
N PHE A 235 -5.37 -3.66 -4.22
CA PHE A 235 -6.24 -3.36 -3.08
C PHE A 235 -6.91 -2.00 -3.23
N GLN A 236 -8.16 -1.88 -2.78
CA GLN A 236 -8.87 -0.60 -2.73
C GLN A 236 -8.19 0.32 -1.71
N MET A 237 -7.50 1.36 -2.21
CA MET A 237 -6.68 2.29 -1.43
C MET A 237 -6.93 3.74 -1.90
N PRO A 238 -8.03 4.38 -1.45
CA PRO A 238 -8.50 5.66 -1.99
C PRO A 238 -7.53 6.83 -1.73
N PHE A 239 -6.64 6.71 -0.73
CA PHE A 239 -5.70 7.77 -0.35
C PHE A 239 -4.26 7.51 -0.85
N ILE A 240 -4.08 6.55 -1.76
CA ILE A 240 -2.79 6.19 -2.33
C ILE A 240 -2.75 6.63 -3.80
N SER A 241 -1.73 7.39 -4.17
CA SER A 241 -1.55 7.86 -5.54
C SER A 241 -0.98 6.75 -6.44
N LYS A 242 -1.16 6.90 -7.77
CA LYS A 242 -0.71 5.88 -8.73
C LYS A 242 0.80 5.67 -8.70
N GLU A 243 1.58 6.71 -8.42
CA GLU A 243 3.04 6.65 -8.35
C GLU A 243 3.52 5.71 -7.23
N VAL A 244 2.72 5.52 -6.18
CA VAL A 244 3.04 4.55 -5.12
C VAL A 244 2.94 3.12 -5.62
N LEU A 245 2.04 2.85 -6.58
CA LEU A 245 1.88 1.53 -7.20
C LEU A 245 3.05 1.18 -8.13
N GLU A 246 3.92 2.13 -8.45
CA GLU A 246 5.15 1.93 -9.22
C GLU A 246 6.33 1.47 -8.35
N GLN A 247 6.29 1.73 -7.04
CA GLN A 247 7.39 1.39 -6.13
C GLN A 247 7.74 -0.10 -6.10
N PRO A 248 6.78 -1.05 -6.13
CA PRO A 248 7.11 -2.47 -6.21
C PRO A 248 7.92 -2.82 -7.47
N PHE A 249 7.52 -2.27 -8.61
CA PHE A 249 8.20 -2.45 -9.88
C PHE A 249 9.60 -1.84 -9.85
N GLN A 250 9.74 -0.57 -9.44
CA GLN A 250 11.05 0.08 -9.32
C GLN A 250 12.00 -0.67 -8.38
N THR A 251 11.49 -1.20 -7.27
CA THR A 251 12.28 -2.01 -6.34
C THR A 251 12.75 -3.30 -7.01
N PHE A 252 11.87 -3.99 -7.73
CA PHE A 252 12.24 -5.20 -8.46
C PHE A 252 13.23 -4.92 -9.61
N MET A 253 13.09 -3.81 -10.33
CA MET A 253 14.05 -3.41 -11.36
C MET A 253 15.43 -3.10 -10.76
N ALA A 254 15.48 -2.42 -9.61
CA ALA A 254 16.72 -2.23 -8.86
C ALA A 254 17.33 -3.58 -8.43
N ASP A 255 16.49 -4.57 -8.09
CA ASP A 255 16.96 -5.92 -7.79
C ASP A 255 17.63 -6.58 -9.01
N LEU A 256 16.98 -6.52 -10.17
CA LEU A 256 17.48 -7.10 -11.43
C LEU A 256 18.78 -6.43 -11.90
N VAL A 257 18.91 -5.11 -11.73
CA VAL A 257 20.16 -4.37 -12.03
C VAL A 257 21.28 -4.84 -11.11
N ALA A 258 21.02 -4.95 -9.80
CA ALA A 258 22.03 -5.41 -8.83
C ALA A 258 22.50 -6.85 -9.11
N LEU A 259 21.64 -7.69 -9.68
CA LEU A 259 21.96 -9.05 -10.11
C LEU A 259 22.61 -9.12 -11.51
N GLY A 260 22.69 -8.01 -12.23
CA GLY A 260 23.27 -7.93 -13.56
C GLY A 260 22.42 -8.55 -14.67
N TYR A 261 21.10 -8.72 -14.45
CA TYR A 261 20.17 -9.16 -15.51
C TYR A 261 19.87 -8.04 -16.52
N CYS A 262 19.89 -6.79 -16.07
CA CYS A 262 19.62 -5.62 -16.90
C CYS A 262 20.47 -4.40 -16.47
N ALA A 263 20.37 -3.31 -17.22
CA ALA A 263 20.87 -2.01 -16.81
C ALA A 263 19.86 -0.91 -17.12
N GLY A 264 19.82 0.12 -16.28
CA GLY A 264 19.12 1.36 -16.60
C GLY A 264 19.86 2.09 -17.72
N VAL A 265 19.15 2.41 -18.80
CA VAL A 265 19.71 3.13 -19.97
C VAL A 265 19.17 4.55 -20.08
N ALA A 266 18.00 4.82 -19.48
CA ALA A 266 17.44 6.14 -19.28
C ALA A 266 16.56 6.14 -18.02
N GLU A 267 15.99 7.29 -17.66
CA GLU A 267 15.02 7.36 -16.58
C GLU A 267 13.82 6.44 -16.90
N ASN A 268 13.50 5.53 -15.98
CA ASN A 268 12.40 4.58 -16.12
C ASN A 268 12.47 3.65 -17.35
N VAL A 269 13.68 3.41 -17.88
CA VAL A 269 13.93 2.48 -19.00
C VAL A 269 15.09 1.55 -18.68
N TRP A 270 14.85 0.25 -18.82
CA TRP A 270 15.85 -0.80 -18.57
C TRP A 270 16.05 -1.68 -19.79
N GLN A 271 17.31 -1.95 -20.11
CA GLN A 271 17.72 -2.83 -21.19
C GLN A 271 18.18 -4.19 -20.64
N GLN A 272 17.69 -5.27 -21.23
CA GLN A 272 18.08 -6.62 -20.86
C GLN A 272 19.54 -6.90 -21.24
N LYS A 273 20.28 -7.54 -20.34
CA LYS A 273 21.67 -7.97 -20.54
C LYS A 273 21.83 -9.49 -20.57
N LYS A 274 20.95 -10.21 -19.89
CA LYS A 274 20.97 -11.68 -19.78
C LYS A 274 19.55 -12.22 -19.90
N ARG A 275 19.40 -13.42 -20.45
CA ARG A 275 18.11 -14.14 -20.42
C ARG A 275 17.72 -14.48 -18.98
N PHE A 276 16.41 -14.49 -18.73
CA PHE A 276 15.85 -14.88 -17.44
C PHE A 276 15.54 -16.38 -17.41
N PHE A 277 15.05 -16.92 -18.53
CA PHE A 277 14.71 -18.32 -18.76
C PHE A 277 15.63 -18.96 -19.82
#